data_AF-A0A2Y9NN69-F1
#
_entry.id   AF-A0A2Y9NN69-F1
#
_cell.length_a   1.000
_cell.length_b   1.000
_cell.length_c   1.000
_cell.angle_alpha   90.00
_cell.angle_beta   90.00
_cell.angle_gamma   90.00
#
_symmetry.space_group_name_H-M   'P 1'
#
loop_
_entity.id
_entity.type
_entity.pdbx_description
1 polymer ?
#
loop_
_entity_poly.entity_id
_entity_poly.type
_entity_poly.pdbx_seq_one_letter_code
_entity_poly.pdbx_strand_id
1 'polypeptide(L)'
;MAAPLSVQVEFGGGAELLFDGVKKHQVTLPGQEEPWDIRNLLVWIKKNLLKERPELFIRGDSVRPGILVLVNDADWELLATRWAPETLLPARGCQRAAHSAERGEKEGVG
;
A
#
# COMPACT_ATOMS: atom_id res chain seq x y z
N MET A 1 -20.36 -16.89 1.68
CA MET A 1 -20.61 -15.73 0.81
C MET A 1 -20.68 -14.50 1.70
N ALA A 2 -19.72 -13.58 1.59
CA ALA A 2 -19.82 -12.30 2.31
C ALA A 2 -21.01 -11.48 1.78
N ALA A 3 -21.56 -10.61 2.62
CA ALA A 3 -22.59 -9.68 2.18
C ALA A 3 -22.01 -8.64 1.19
N PRO A 4 -22.83 -8.10 0.27
CA PRO A 4 -22.41 -6.98 -0.56
C PRO A 4 -22.00 -5.78 0.31
N LEU A 5 -20.90 -5.13 -0.06
CA LEU A 5 -20.31 -4.03 0.72
C LEU A 5 -20.60 -2.70 0.03
N SER A 6 -21.37 -1.84 0.70
CA SER A 6 -21.64 -0.48 0.22
C SER A 6 -20.52 0.45 0.65
N VAL A 7 -19.83 1.07 -0.31
CA VAL A 7 -18.78 2.07 -0.05
C VAL A 7 -19.04 3.34 -0.84
N GLN A 8 -18.55 4.46 -0.30
CA GLN A 8 -18.55 5.74 -0.99
C GLN A 8 -17.13 6.02 -1.49
N VAL A 9 -17.01 6.29 -2.78
CA VAL A 9 -15.74 6.67 -3.42
C VAL A 9 -15.84 8.12 -3.83
N GLU A 10 -14.86 8.93 -3.42
CA GLU A 10 -14.76 10.33 -3.80
C GLU A 10 -13.52 10.58 -4.67
N PHE A 11 -13.71 11.27 -5.80
CA PHE A 11 -12.65 11.71 -6.68
C PHE A 11 -12.52 13.23 -6.61
N GLY A 12 -11.30 13.71 -6.35
CA GLY A 12 -10.97 15.13 -6.28
C GLY A 12 -9.71 15.46 -7.08
N GLY A 13 -9.29 16.72 -7.05
CA GLY A 13 -8.03 17.15 -7.68
C GLY A 13 -7.99 16.98 -9.20
N GLY A 14 -9.14 17.03 -9.88
CA GLY A 14 -9.26 16.83 -11.32
C GLY A 14 -9.46 15.37 -11.75
N ALA A 15 -9.37 14.41 -10.83
CA ALA A 15 -9.66 13.00 -11.13
C ALA A 15 -11.15 12.76 -11.44
N GLU A 16 -12.05 13.60 -10.90
CA GLU A 16 -13.50 13.57 -11.18
C GLU A 16 -13.85 13.60 -12.67
N LEU A 17 -13.03 14.27 -13.50
CA LEU A 17 -13.21 14.35 -14.95
C LEU A 17 -13.10 12.97 -15.62
N LEU A 18 -12.41 12.02 -14.99
CA LEU A 18 -12.26 10.67 -15.50
C LEU A 18 -13.50 9.78 -15.24
N PHE A 19 -14.41 10.27 -14.38
CA PHE A 19 -15.59 9.57 -13.87
C PHE A 19 -16.87 10.39 -14.13
N ASP A 20 -17.08 10.83 -15.38
CA ASP A 20 -18.21 11.66 -15.81
C ASP A 20 -18.29 13.06 -15.17
N GLY A 21 -17.21 13.54 -14.54
CA GLY A 21 -17.25 14.80 -13.78
C GLY A 21 -17.99 14.66 -12.45
N VAL A 22 -18.24 13.44 -11.99
CA VAL A 22 -18.91 13.17 -10.72
C VAL A 22 -17.87 13.01 -9.62
N LYS A 23 -18.03 13.77 -8.54
CA LYS A 23 -17.12 13.70 -7.39
C LYS A 23 -17.42 12.49 -6.51
N LYS A 24 -18.69 12.22 -6.22
CA LYS A 24 -19.11 11.20 -5.25
C LYS A 24 -19.83 10.05 -5.95
N HIS A 25 -19.30 8.84 -5.78
CA HIS A 25 -19.88 7.62 -6.29
C HIS A 25 -20.27 6.70 -5.14
N GLN A 26 -21.56 6.41 -5.04
CA GLN A 26 -22.05 5.36 -4.14
C GLN A 26 -21.96 4.04 -4.90
N VAL A 27 -21.13 3.10 -4.44
CA VAL A 27 -20.93 1.81 -5.10
C VAL A 27 -21.23 0.67 -4.14
N THR A 28 -21.90 -0.36 -4.68
CA THR A 28 -22.17 -1.60 -3.95
C THR A 28 -21.28 -2.67 -4.54
N LEU A 29 -20.27 -3.08 -3.78
CA LEU A 29 -19.34 -4.13 -4.16
C LEU A 29 -20.02 -5.49 -3.98
N PRO A 30 -19.87 -6.41 -4.94
CA PRO A 30 -20.41 -7.75 -4.79
C PRO A 30 -19.75 -8.47 -3.61
N GLY A 31 -20.55 -9.28 -2.91
CA GLY A 31 -20.06 -10.15 -1.86
C GLY A 31 -19.20 -11.26 -2.45
N GLN A 32 -17.97 -11.40 -1.98
CA GLN A 32 -17.01 -12.43 -2.39
C GLN A 32 -16.56 -13.28 -1.19
N GLU A 33 -15.82 -14.36 -1.43
CA GLU A 33 -15.31 -15.23 -0.36
C GLU A 33 -14.15 -14.56 0.38
N GLU A 34 -13.21 -13.95 -0.36
CA GLU A 34 -12.15 -13.11 0.22
C GLU A 34 -12.58 -11.66 0.49
N PRO A 35 -12.02 -11.02 1.54
CA PRO A 35 -12.24 -9.61 1.79
C PRO A 35 -11.75 -8.73 0.62
N TRP A 36 -12.36 -7.56 0.46
CA TRP A 36 -11.95 -6.61 -0.56
C TRP A 36 -10.62 -5.94 -0.20
N ASP A 37 -9.60 -6.18 -1.01
CA ASP A 37 -8.34 -5.44 -0.97
C ASP A 37 -8.43 -4.13 -1.77
N ILE A 38 -7.64 -3.13 -1.39
CA ILE A 38 -7.58 -1.85 -2.12
C ILE A 38 -7.14 -2.06 -3.58
N ARG A 39 -6.23 -3.02 -3.85
CA ARG A 39 -5.84 -3.38 -5.22
C ARG A 39 -7.03 -3.86 -6.05
N ASN A 40 -7.81 -4.79 -5.51
CA ASN A 40 -9.00 -5.33 -6.18
C ASN A 40 -10.07 -4.25 -6.36
N LEU A 41 -10.24 -3.37 -5.37
CA LEU A 41 -11.12 -2.22 -5.45
C LEU A 41 -10.70 -1.26 -6.56
N LEU A 42 -9.41 -0.93 -6.69
CA LEU A 42 -8.90 -0.06 -7.75
C LEU A 42 -9.13 -0.65 -9.14
N VAL A 43 -8.88 -1.95 -9.31
CA VAL A 43 -9.16 -2.67 -10.57
C VAL A 43 -10.65 -2.66 -10.88
N TRP A 44 -11.50 -2.81 -9.87
CA TRP A 44 -12.95 -2.76 -10.03
C TRP A 44 -13.43 -1.36 -10.42
N ILE A 45 -12.96 -0.30 -9.75
CA ILE A 45 -13.26 1.10 -10.06
C ILE A 45 -12.84 1.42 -11.50
N LYS A 46 -11.64 0.99 -11.90
CA LYS A 46 -11.13 1.14 -13.27
C LYS A 46 -12.06 0.51 -14.32
N LYS A 47 -12.66 -0.64 -14.01
CA LYS A 47 -13.49 -1.38 -14.96
C LYS A 47 -14.95 -0.90 -14.97
N ASN A 48 -15.47 -0.44 -13.84
CA ASN A 48 -16.90 -0.15 -13.67
C ASN A 48 -17.23 1.34 -13.69
N LEU A 49 -16.36 2.18 -13.11
CA LEU A 49 -16.64 3.60 -12.92
C LEU A 49 -15.93 4.48 -13.94
N LEU A 50 -14.71 4.12 -14.32
CA LEU A 50 -13.90 4.92 -15.22
C LEU A 50 -14.52 5.01 -16.62
N LYS A 51 -14.69 6.23 -17.14
CA LYS A 51 -15.17 6.48 -18.51
C LYS A 51 -14.08 6.93 -19.46
N GLU A 52 -13.11 7.65 -18.92
CA GLU A 52 -11.98 8.19 -19.66
C GLU A 52 -10.81 7.18 -19.73
N ARG A 53 -9.63 7.67 -20.15
CA ARG A 53 -8.45 6.84 -20.34
C ARG A 53 -7.91 6.27 -19.02
N PRO A 54 -7.84 4.94 -18.85
CA PRO A 54 -7.33 4.28 -17.63
C PRO A 54 -5.88 4.59 -17.31
N GLU A 55 -5.08 4.89 -18.31
CA GLU A 55 -3.66 5.21 -18.17
C GLU A 55 -3.39 6.51 -17.39
N LEU A 56 -4.39 7.39 -17.30
CA LEU A 56 -4.28 8.64 -16.53
C LEU A 56 -4.45 8.40 -15.03
N PHE A 57 -5.20 7.35 -14.65
CA PHE A 57 -5.53 7.04 -13.27
C PHE A 57 -4.65 5.93 -12.68
N ILE A 58 -4.47 4.83 -13.41
CA ILE A 58 -3.74 3.64 -12.96
C ILE A 58 -2.58 3.34 -13.92
N ARG A 59 -1.42 3.01 -13.35
CA ARG A 59 -0.24 2.55 -14.08
C ARG A 59 0.14 1.15 -13.60
N GLY A 60 -0.02 0.16 -14.48
CA GLY A 60 0.14 -1.25 -14.11
C GLY A 60 -0.92 -1.67 -13.10
N ASP A 61 -0.48 -2.07 -11.91
CA ASP A 61 -1.33 -2.58 -10.82
C ASP A 61 -1.54 -1.58 -9.67
N SER A 62 -1.04 -0.33 -9.81
CA SER A 62 -1.14 0.71 -8.79
C SER A 62 -1.57 2.06 -9.37
N VAL A 63 -2.00 2.98 -8.51
CA VAL A 63 -2.31 4.36 -8.90
C VAL A 63 -1.06 5.11 -9.37
N ARG A 64 -1.26 6.12 -10.21
CA ARG A 64 -0.16 6.96 -10.72
C ARG A 64 0.49 7.75 -9.57
N PRO A 65 1.84 7.88 -9.53
CA PRO A 65 2.50 8.75 -8.57
C PRO A 65 1.93 10.19 -8.65
N GLY A 66 1.58 10.74 -7.48
CA GLY A 66 0.89 12.02 -7.35
C GLY A 66 -0.63 11.93 -7.09
N ILE A 67 -1.21 10.73 -7.17
CA ILE A 67 -2.58 10.46 -6.68
C ILE A 67 -2.48 9.98 -5.23
N LEU A 68 -3.12 10.70 -4.33
CA LEU A 68 -3.20 10.35 -2.91
C LEU A 68 -4.50 9.57 -2.66
N VAL A 69 -4.39 8.39 -2.04
CA VAL A 69 -5.53 7.51 -1.76
C VAL A 69 -5.81 7.53 -0.27
N LEU A 70 -7.02 7.97 0.09
CA LEU A 70 -7.52 7.99 1.45
C LEU A 70 -8.56 6.89 1.65
N VAL A 71 -8.43 6.14 2.74
CA VAL A 71 -9.40 5.15 3.20
C VAL A 71 -9.94 5.62 4.55
N ASN A 72 -11.22 5.98 4.61
CA ASN A 72 -11.83 6.58 5.80
C ASN A 72 -11.01 7.77 6.36
N ASP A 73 -10.66 8.71 5.48
CA ASP A 73 -9.86 9.90 5.79
C ASP A 73 -8.42 9.63 6.27
N ALA A 74 -7.98 8.38 6.23
CA ALA A 74 -6.61 7.99 6.57
C ALA A 74 -5.81 7.64 5.32
N ASP A 75 -4.53 8.02 5.31
CA ASP A 75 -3.62 7.64 4.23
C ASP A 75 -3.44 6.12 4.21
N TRP A 76 -3.70 5.52 3.04
CA TRP A 76 -3.60 4.08 2.84
C TRP A 76 -2.19 3.52 3.09
N GLU A 77 -1.13 4.31 2.94
CA GLU A 77 0.26 3.89 3.20
C GLU A 77 0.48 3.65 4.70
N LEU A 78 -0.24 4.39 5.55
CA LEU A 78 -0.21 4.20 7.01
C LEU A 78 -0.93 2.90 7.42
N LEU A 79 -2.00 2.54 6.71
CA LEU A 79 -2.72 1.28 6.91
C LEU A 79 -1.90 0.07 6.43
N ALA A 80 -1.10 0.24 5.38
CA ALA A 80 -0.20 -0.78 4.85
C ALA A 80 0.96 -1.14 5.80
N THR A 81 1.31 -0.28 6.76
CA THR A 81 2.39 -0.55 7.73
C THR A 81 1.90 -1.27 9.00
N ARG A 82 0.59 -1.30 9.26
CA ARG A 82 0.06 -1.81 10.53
C ARG A 82 -0.11 -3.33 10.61
N TRP A 83 0.20 -4.07 9.54
CA TRP A 83 0.07 -5.53 9.51
C TRP A 83 1.40 -6.28 9.55
N ALA A 84 2.55 -5.61 9.70
CA ALA A 84 3.77 -6.33 10.00
C ALA A 84 3.58 -7.05 11.35
N PRO A 85 3.62 -8.40 11.41
CA PRO A 85 3.66 -9.06 12.69
C PRO A 85 4.95 -8.60 13.40
N GLU A 86 4.89 -8.39 14.71
CA GLU A 86 6.06 -8.06 15.56
C GLU A 86 7.26 -9.01 15.37
N THR A 87 7.07 -10.14 14.66
CA THR A 87 8.09 -11.14 14.33
C THR A 87 9.03 -10.77 13.19
N LEU A 88 8.83 -9.67 12.46
CA LEU A 88 9.77 -9.20 11.41
C LEU A 88 10.65 -8.00 11.82
N LEU A 89 10.79 -7.75 13.13
CA LEU A 89 11.96 -7.03 13.61
C LEU A 89 13.11 -8.04 13.74
N PRO A 90 14.14 -8.04 12.86
CA PRO A 90 15.40 -8.63 13.28
C PRO A 90 15.80 -7.88 14.54
N ALA A 91 15.94 -8.63 15.64
CA ALA A 91 16.56 -8.13 16.84
C ALA A 91 17.75 -7.29 16.40
N ARG A 92 17.76 -6.00 16.76
CA ARG A 92 18.95 -5.17 16.62
C ARG A 92 19.99 -5.80 17.54
N GLY A 93 20.67 -6.82 17.02
CA GLY A 93 21.95 -7.27 17.48
C GLY A 93 22.80 -6.03 17.45
N CYS A 94 23.07 -5.50 18.64
CA CYS A 94 24.04 -4.47 18.86
C CYS A 94 25.38 -5.02 18.33
N GLN A 95 25.70 -4.73 17.06
CA GLN A 95 27.06 -4.80 16.55
C GLN A 95 27.86 -3.72 17.26
N ARG A 96 28.25 -4.03 18.49
CA ARG A 96 29.31 -3.31 19.18
C ARG A 96 30.61 -4.03 18.82
N ALA A 97 31.26 -3.45 17.82
CA ALA A 97 32.69 -3.41 17.58
C ALA A 97 33.54 -4.45 18.33
N ALA A 98 34.05 -5.44 17.60
CA ALA A 98 35.32 -6.07 17.89
C ALA A 98 36.02 -6.37 16.56
N HIS A 99 36.49 -5.32 15.90
CA HIS A 99 37.51 -5.47 14.87
C HIS A 99 38.62 -4.44 15.14
N SER A 100 39.84 -4.96 15.11
CA SER A 100 41.13 -4.27 15.06
C SER A 100 41.75 -3.81 16.37
N ALA A 101 42.61 -4.67 16.93
CA ALA A 101 43.99 -4.30 17.22
C ALA A 101 44.89 -5.55 17.15
N GLU A 102 45.54 -5.73 15.99
CA GLU A 102 46.71 -6.58 15.82
C GLU A 102 47.92 -6.03 16.59
N ARG A 103 48.54 -6.90 17.40
CA ARG A 103 49.99 -6.96 17.74
C ARG A 103 50.12 -8.06 18.80
N GLY A 104 50.75 -9.21 18.57
CA GLY A 104 52.09 -9.37 18.05
C GLY A 104 53.08 -9.39 19.22
N GLU A 105 53.26 -10.53 19.89
CA GLU A 105 54.45 -10.81 20.71
C GLU A 105 54.67 -12.32 20.79
N LYS A 106 55.90 -12.73 20.49
CA LYS A 106 56.35 -14.09 20.24
C LYS A 106 56.39 -14.96 21.49
N GLU A 107 55.99 -16.22 21.34
CA GLU A 107 56.45 -17.31 22.20
C GLU A 107 57.91 -17.64 21.86
N GLY A 108 58.81 -17.30 22.78
CA GLY A 108 60.20 -17.71 22.78
C GLY A 108 60.35 -18.99 23.60
N VAL A 109 60.70 -20.06 22.90
CA VAL A 109 61.24 -21.31 23.43
C VAL A 109 62.54 -21.05 24.21
N GLY A 110 62.66 -21.66 25.39
CA GLY A 110 63.87 -21.72 26.21
C GLY A 110 63.66 -22.59 27.43
#